data_AF-A0A1J4YFN5-F1
#
_entry.id   AF-A0A1J4YFN5-F1
#
_cell.length_a   1.000
_cell.length_b   1.000
_cell.length_c   1.000
_cell.angle_alpha   90.00
_cell.angle_beta   90.00
_cell.angle_gamma   90.00
#
_symmetry.space_group_name_H-M   'P 1'
#
loop_
_entity.id
_entity.type
_entity.pdbx_description
1 polymer ?
#
loop_
_entity_poly.entity_id
_entity_poly.type
_entity_poly.pdbx_seq_one_letter_code
_entity_poly.pdbx_strand_id
1 'polypeptide(L)'
;MFHIIEDAHDLREAVVDIFQYHGFESISFDSSEQYLGYLTSPDYMPPIAVFTDVNMPGMSGYEMIRAISNLDQTLKFVVMTSETGIRQDHTDAACIYVAKPFCPTALILMAERLIRCHDSYGPTASHACVNSGAWKEFPTAIGGACRYRCMDDMLDCNTE
;
A
#
# COMPACT_ATOMS: atom_id res chain seq x y z
N MET A 1 10.76 -9.23 -0.15
CA MET A 1 9.61 -9.55 -1.01
C MET A 1 8.37 -8.78 -0.55
N PHE A 2 7.56 -8.30 -1.49
CA PHE A 2 6.27 -7.64 -1.26
C PHE A 2 5.13 -8.45 -1.85
N HIS A 3 3.91 -8.34 -1.30
CA HIS A 3 2.72 -8.92 -1.92
C HIS A 3 1.84 -7.82 -2.49
N ILE A 4 1.31 -8.03 -3.69
CA ILE A 4 0.48 -7.06 -4.42
C ILE A 4 -0.89 -7.71 -4.66
N ILE A 5 -1.97 -7.10 -4.19
CA ILE A 5 -3.34 -7.57 -4.41
C ILE A 5 -4.10 -6.48 -5.16
N GLU A 6 -4.50 -6.78 -6.39
CA GLU A 6 -5.12 -5.84 -7.31
C GLU A 6 -5.94 -6.62 -8.34
N ASP A 7 -7.23 -6.33 -8.49
CA ASP A 7 -8.11 -7.06 -9.42
C ASP A 7 -7.90 -6.62 -10.88
N ALA A 8 -7.59 -5.35 -11.11
CA ALA A 8 -7.30 -4.83 -12.44
C ALA A 8 -5.95 -5.34 -12.97
N HIS A 9 -5.99 -6.29 -13.91
CA HIS A 9 -4.82 -6.95 -14.50
C HIS A 9 -3.71 -5.96 -14.91
N ASP A 10 -4.05 -4.95 -15.72
CA ASP A 10 -3.08 -3.99 -16.24
C ASP A 10 -2.42 -3.16 -15.14
N LEU A 11 -3.17 -2.82 -14.08
CA LEU A 11 -2.64 -2.09 -12.94
C LEU A 11 -1.75 -3.00 -12.08
N ARG A 12 -2.18 -4.25 -11.85
CA ARG A 12 -1.39 -5.25 -11.12
C ARG A 12 -0.05 -5.49 -11.79
N GLU A 13 -0.03 -5.72 -13.11
CA GLU A 13 1.21 -5.88 -13.88
C GLU A 13 2.08 -4.63 -13.81
N ALA A 14 1.50 -3.43 -13.98
CA ALA A 14 2.26 -2.20 -13.87
C ALA A 14 2.92 -2.03 -12.49
N VAL A 15 2.24 -2.37 -11.39
CA VAL A 15 2.82 -2.32 -10.04
C VAL A 15 3.93 -3.35 -9.89
N VAL A 16 3.73 -4.58 -10.38
CA VAL A 16 4.77 -5.63 -10.36
C VAL A 16 6.02 -5.19 -11.13
N ASP A 17 5.84 -4.66 -12.34
CA ASP A 17 6.93 -4.17 -13.20
C ASP A 17 7.71 -3.04 -12.53
N ILE A 18 7.01 -2.09 -11.90
CA ILE A 18 7.64 -1.01 -11.13
C ILE A 18 8.50 -1.59 -10.01
N PHE A 19 7.98 -2.55 -9.23
CA PHE A 19 8.73 -3.17 -8.14
C PHE A 19 9.97 -3.90 -8.66
N GLN A 20 9.81 -4.72 -9.71
CA GLN A 20 10.90 -5.48 -10.30
C GLN A 20 11.98 -4.58 -10.90
N TYR A 21 11.59 -3.51 -11.62
CA TYR A 21 12.52 -2.53 -12.19
C TYR A 21 13.40 -1.86 -11.12
N HIS A 22 12.84 -1.66 -9.92
CA HIS A 22 13.55 -1.09 -8.77
C HIS A 22 14.24 -2.14 -7.88
N GLY A 23 14.31 -3.41 -8.32
CA GLY A 23 15.01 -4.49 -7.62
C GLY A 23 14.25 -5.10 -6.44
N PHE A 24 12.93 -4.85 -6.34
CA PHE A 24 12.08 -5.47 -5.33
C PHE A 24 11.45 -6.76 -5.86
N GLU A 25 11.59 -7.83 -5.11
CA GLU A 25 10.82 -9.06 -5.35
C GLU A 25 9.36 -8.86 -4.95
N SER A 26 8.43 -9.37 -5.77
CA SER A 26 7.00 -9.37 -5.46
C SER A 26 6.27 -10.63 -5.91
N ILE A 27 5.18 -10.94 -5.22
CA ILE A 27 4.16 -11.93 -5.62
C ILE A 27 2.84 -11.19 -5.75
N SER A 28 2.08 -11.44 -6.82
CA SER A 28 0.83 -10.74 -7.10
C SER A 28 -0.38 -11.65 -7.07
N PHE A 29 -1.51 -11.12 -6.61
CA PHE A 29 -2.79 -11.79 -6.47
C PHE A 29 -3.90 -10.93 -7.10
N ASP A 30 -4.92 -11.58 -7.65
CA ASP A 30 -6.04 -10.90 -8.32
C ASP A 30 -7.25 -10.64 -7.42
N SER A 31 -7.22 -11.15 -6.19
CA SER A 31 -8.34 -11.08 -5.26
C SER A 31 -7.90 -11.28 -3.82
N SER A 32 -8.69 -10.74 -2.89
CA SER A 32 -8.53 -10.95 -1.45
C SER A 32 -8.58 -12.43 -1.09
N GLU A 33 -9.49 -13.17 -1.71
CA GLU A 33 -9.75 -14.59 -1.47
C GLU A 33 -8.55 -15.44 -1.90
N GLN A 34 -7.96 -15.14 -3.05
CA GLN A 34 -6.74 -15.81 -3.50
C GLN A 34 -5.59 -15.60 -2.50
N TYR A 35 -5.44 -14.37 -1.99
CA TYR A 35 -4.42 -14.06 -1.00
C TYR A 35 -4.66 -14.77 0.35
N LEU A 36 -5.89 -14.79 0.84
CA LEU A 36 -6.26 -15.55 2.04
C LEU A 36 -6.00 -17.05 1.90
N GLY A 37 -6.26 -17.61 0.71
CA GLY A 37 -5.90 -18.99 0.39
C GLY A 37 -4.38 -19.22 0.49
N TYR A 38 -3.58 -18.34 -0.10
CA TYR A 38 -2.12 -18.40 -0.05
C TYR A 38 -1.57 -18.28 1.36
N LEU A 39 -2.12 -17.40 2.21
CA LEU A 39 -1.73 -17.25 3.61
C LEU A 39 -1.82 -18.55 4.43
N THR A 40 -2.74 -19.44 4.06
CA THR A 40 -2.92 -20.74 4.74
C THR A 40 -2.20 -21.90 4.05
N SER A 41 -1.55 -21.64 2.92
CA SER A 41 -0.84 -22.64 2.12
C SER A 41 0.54 -22.97 2.70
N PRO A 42 1.08 -24.17 2.45
CA PRO A 42 2.43 -24.53 2.88
C PRO A 42 3.53 -23.70 2.18
N ASP A 43 3.20 -23.05 1.05
CA ASP A 43 4.12 -22.23 0.27
C ASP A 43 4.18 -20.78 0.75
N TYR A 44 3.41 -20.42 1.81
CA TYR A 44 3.36 -19.06 2.32
C TYR A 44 4.74 -18.56 2.78
N MET A 45 5.18 -17.46 2.17
CA MET A 45 6.34 -16.69 2.60
C MET A 45 5.91 -15.33 3.14
N PRO A 46 6.26 -14.95 4.39
CA PRO A 46 5.91 -13.64 4.94
C PRO A 46 6.51 -12.47 4.13
N PRO A 47 5.70 -11.48 3.71
CA PRO A 47 6.20 -10.32 2.99
C PRO A 47 6.72 -9.24 3.95
N ILE A 48 7.47 -8.28 3.41
CA ILE A 48 7.82 -7.03 4.10
C ILE A 48 6.55 -6.19 4.32
N ALA A 49 5.72 -6.10 3.29
CA ALA A 49 4.43 -5.44 3.32
C ALA A 49 3.54 -5.93 2.18
N VAL A 50 2.26 -5.66 2.36
CA VAL A 50 1.18 -6.01 1.44
C VAL A 50 0.60 -4.73 0.86
N PHE A 51 0.62 -4.59 -0.46
CA PHE A 51 -0.02 -3.52 -1.21
C PHE A 51 -1.36 -4.04 -1.72
N THR A 52 -2.48 -3.44 -1.33
CA THR A 52 -3.81 -3.96 -1.66
C THR A 52 -4.73 -2.85 -2.17
N ASP A 53 -5.49 -3.14 -3.23
CA ASP A 53 -6.73 -2.40 -3.49
C ASP A 53 -7.76 -2.70 -2.38
N VAL A 54 -8.68 -1.78 -2.17
CA VAL A 54 -9.85 -1.94 -1.30
C VAL A 54 -11.14 -2.15 -2.09
N ASN A 55 -11.18 -1.71 -3.35
CA ASN A 55 -12.35 -1.75 -4.22
C ASN A 55 -12.32 -2.95 -5.18
N MET A 56 -12.20 -4.16 -4.63
CA MET A 56 -12.20 -5.40 -5.42
C MET A 56 -13.57 -6.08 -5.43
N PRO A 57 -13.95 -6.79 -6.51
CA PRO A 57 -15.10 -7.69 -6.51
C PRO A 57 -14.97 -8.78 -5.44
N GLY A 58 -16.08 -9.11 -4.77
CA GLY A 58 -16.06 -10.10 -3.68
C GLY A 58 -15.68 -9.45 -2.35
N MET A 59 -14.65 -9.98 -1.70
CA MET A 59 -14.14 -9.46 -0.43
C MET A 59 -13.30 -8.19 -0.64
N SER A 60 -13.69 -7.11 0.04
CA SER A 60 -12.92 -5.86 0.03
C SER A 60 -11.55 -6.02 0.69
N GLY A 61 -10.57 -5.22 0.26
CA GLY A 61 -9.25 -5.19 0.89
C GLY A 61 -9.31 -4.87 2.39
N TYR A 62 -10.26 -4.04 2.83
CA TYR A 62 -10.47 -3.77 4.26
C TYR A 62 -10.97 -4.98 5.05
N GLU A 63 -11.85 -5.81 4.47
CA GLU A 63 -12.27 -7.06 5.09
C GLU A 63 -11.11 -8.05 5.21
N MET A 64 -10.31 -8.18 4.15
CA MET A 64 -9.10 -8.99 4.13
C MET A 64 -8.11 -8.53 5.21
N ILE A 65 -7.81 -7.24 5.28
CA ILE A 65 -6.94 -6.65 6.30
C ILE A 65 -7.45 -6.99 7.70
N ARG A 66 -8.75 -6.81 7.97
CA ARG A 66 -9.34 -7.14 9.29
C ARG A 66 -9.21 -8.62 9.61
N ALA A 67 -9.45 -9.50 8.65
CA ALA A 67 -9.31 -10.94 8.83
C ALA A 67 -7.86 -11.32 9.17
N ILE A 68 -6.88 -10.74 8.47
CA ILE A 68 -5.46 -11.02 8.67
C ILE A 68 -4.97 -10.42 9.98
N SER A 69 -5.32 -9.17 10.30
CA SER A 69 -4.88 -8.50 11.54
C SER A 69 -5.37 -9.22 12.81
N ASN A 70 -6.45 -10.01 12.73
CA ASN A 70 -6.88 -10.88 13.83
C ASN A 70 -5.98 -12.12 14.01
N LEU A 71 -5.24 -12.51 12.97
CA LEU A 71 -4.33 -13.66 12.95
C LEU A 71 -2.87 -13.25 13.17
N ASP A 72 -2.45 -12.17 12.51
CA ASP A 72 -1.10 -11.63 12.52
C ASP A 72 -1.13 -10.10 12.53
N GLN A 73 -0.86 -9.52 13.69
CA GLN A 73 -0.82 -8.08 13.89
C GLN A 73 0.49 -7.44 13.43
N THR A 74 1.46 -8.22 12.95
CA THR A 74 2.78 -7.72 12.53
C THR A 74 2.81 -7.35 11.05
N LEU A 75 1.82 -7.81 10.28
CA LEU A 75 1.77 -7.59 8.84
C LEU A 75 1.49 -6.12 8.52
N LYS A 76 2.31 -5.55 7.64
CA LYS A 76 2.22 -4.15 7.20
C LYS A 76 1.38 -4.06 5.94
N PHE A 77 0.45 -3.11 5.91
CA PHE A 77 -0.42 -2.89 4.76
C PHE A 77 -0.25 -1.49 4.16
N VAL A 78 -0.27 -1.44 2.84
CA VAL A 78 -0.43 -0.24 2.03
C VAL A 78 -1.74 -0.36 1.28
N VAL A 79 -2.68 0.54 1.55
CA VAL A 79 -3.96 0.59 0.84
C VAL A 79 -3.83 1.48 -0.38
N MET A 80 -4.14 0.94 -1.55
CA MET A 80 -4.27 1.66 -2.81
C MET A 80 -5.76 1.89 -3.07
N THR A 81 -6.24 3.13 -3.14
CA THR A 81 -7.68 3.39 -3.22
C THR A 81 -8.03 4.49 -4.21
N SER A 82 -9.10 4.32 -4.98
CA SER A 82 -9.72 5.40 -5.78
C SER A 82 -10.66 6.29 -4.95
N GLU A 83 -10.90 5.95 -3.68
CA GLU A 83 -11.76 6.74 -2.80
C GLU A 83 -11.12 8.09 -2.47
N THR A 84 -11.92 9.16 -2.54
CA THR A 84 -11.47 10.50 -2.17
C THR A 84 -11.50 10.65 -0.65
N GLY A 85 -10.42 10.21 0.00
CA GLY A 85 -10.22 10.33 1.45
C GLY A 85 -10.31 8.99 2.16
N ILE A 86 -9.65 8.90 3.32
CA ILE A 86 -9.72 7.73 4.20
C ILE A 86 -10.98 7.90 5.04
N ARG A 87 -11.90 6.94 4.96
CA ARG A 87 -13.06 6.94 5.85
C ARG A 87 -12.58 6.79 7.31
N GLN A 88 -13.17 7.55 8.23
CA GLN A 88 -12.73 7.58 9.63
C GLN A 88 -12.77 6.21 10.31
N ASP A 89 -13.60 5.28 9.84
CA ASP A 89 -13.72 3.91 10.34
C ASP A 89 -12.57 2.98 9.88
N HIS A 90 -11.67 3.47 9.04
CA HIS A 90 -10.59 2.67 8.49
C HIS A 90 -9.20 3.22 8.76
N THR A 91 -9.03 4.34 9.47
CA THR A 91 -7.71 5.01 9.62
C THR A 91 -6.59 4.10 10.13
N ASP A 92 -6.92 3.10 10.95
CA ASP A 92 -5.96 2.21 11.60
C ASP A 92 -5.83 0.84 10.89
N ALA A 93 -6.50 0.67 9.73
CA ALA A 93 -6.46 -0.59 8.99
C ALA A 93 -5.10 -0.81 8.29
N ALA A 94 -4.42 0.25 7.88
CA ALA A 94 -3.19 0.17 7.09
C ALA A 94 -2.14 1.18 7.55
N CYS A 95 -0.88 0.83 7.30
CA CYS A 95 0.26 1.66 7.67
C CYS A 95 0.34 2.90 6.78
N ILE A 96 0.03 2.74 5.49
CA ILE A 96 0.08 3.80 4.47
C ILE A 96 -1.16 3.70 3.59
N TYR A 97 -1.68 4.86 3.19
CA TYR A 97 -2.72 4.97 2.18
C TYR A 97 -2.16 5.69 0.97
N VAL A 98 -2.53 5.26 -0.23
CA VAL A 98 -2.19 5.93 -1.49
C VAL A 98 -3.43 6.03 -2.36
N ALA A 99 -3.68 7.22 -2.88
CA ALA A 99 -4.79 7.47 -3.79
C ALA A 99 -4.42 7.09 -5.22
N LYS A 100 -5.31 6.38 -5.91
CA LYS A 100 -5.25 6.14 -7.35
C LYS A 100 -5.76 7.39 -8.10
N PRO A 101 -5.14 7.78 -9.23
CA PRO A 101 -3.90 7.23 -9.80
C PRO A 101 -2.67 7.66 -8.99
N PHE A 102 -1.73 6.73 -8.80
CA PHE A 102 -0.50 6.98 -8.05
C PHE A 102 0.71 7.15 -8.97
N CYS A 103 1.69 7.91 -8.49
CA CYS A 103 2.98 8.01 -9.14
C CYS A 103 3.81 6.73 -8.86
N PRO A 104 4.53 6.15 -9.84
CA PRO A 104 5.46 5.05 -9.59
C PRO A 104 6.45 5.34 -8.46
N THR A 105 7.02 6.55 -8.43
CA THR A 105 7.93 7.00 -7.36
C THR A 105 7.29 6.92 -5.97
N ALA A 106 5.98 7.11 -5.85
CA ALA A 106 5.29 6.99 -4.57
C ALA A 106 5.38 5.56 -4.02
N LEU A 107 5.13 4.55 -4.88
CA LEU A 107 5.22 3.15 -4.49
C LEU A 107 6.62 2.78 -3.99
N ILE A 108 7.66 3.28 -4.67
CA ILE A 108 9.05 3.03 -4.30
C ILE A 108 9.40 3.67 -2.96
N LEU A 109 9.04 4.93 -2.76
CA LEU A 109 9.28 5.62 -1.49
C LEU A 109 8.55 4.92 -0.32
N MET A 110 7.35 4.38 -0.55
CA MET A 110 6.61 3.59 0.43
C MET A 110 7.32 2.26 0.72
N ALA A 111 7.72 1.52 -0.32
CA ALA A 111 8.44 0.25 -0.18
C ALA A 111 9.75 0.43 0.60
N GLU A 112 10.54 1.43 0.25
CA GLU A 112 11.77 1.78 0.96
C GLU A 112 11.55 2.17 2.42
N ARG A 113 10.49 2.93 2.70
CA ARG A 113 10.12 3.28 4.08
C ARG A 113 9.76 2.04 4.90
N LEU A 114 9.02 1.11 4.30
CA LEU A 114 8.59 -0.14 4.95
C LEU A 114 9.76 -1.09 5.22
N ILE A 115 10.76 -1.13 4.32
CA ILE A 115 12.02 -1.86 4.52
C ILE A 115 12.78 -1.32 5.73
N ARG A 116 12.86 0.00 5.87
CA ARG A 116 13.56 0.64 7.01
C ARG A 116 12.78 0.58 8.32
N CYS A 117 11.50 0.24 8.27
CA CYS A 117 10.71 0.05 9.48
C CYS A 117 11.04 -1.29 10.13
N HIS A 118 11.82 -1.25 11.21
CA HIS A 118 12.14 -2.41 12.04
C HIS A 118 11.14 -2.63 13.20
N ASP A 119 10.04 -1.88 13.26
CA ASP A 119 9.02 -2.10 14.28
C ASP A 119 8.38 -3.48 14.06
N SER A 120 8.31 -4.27 15.15
CA SER A 120 7.75 -5.62 15.18
C SER A 120 6.21 -5.66 15.14
N TYR A 121 5.57 -4.53 14.84
CA TYR A 121 4.12 -4.34 14.91
C TYR A 121 3.61 -3.72 13.61
N GLY A 122 2.40 -4.12 13.20
CA GLY A 122 1.71 -3.66 12.00
C GLY A 122 1.09 -2.26 12.15
N PRO A 123 -0.09 -1.98 11.57
CA PRO A 123 -0.61 -0.61 11.35
C PRO A 123 -1.05 0.18 12.61
N THR A 124 -0.64 -0.21 13.83
CA THR A 124 -1.08 0.48 15.05
C THR A 124 -0.45 1.86 15.18
N ALA A 125 -1.28 2.86 15.53
CA ALA A 125 -0.90 4.28 15.66
C ALA A 125 0.18 4.59 16.72
N SER A 126 0.67 3.60 17.47
CA SER A 126 1.70 3.75 18.49
C SER A 126 3.14 3.64 17.98
N HIS A 127 3.35 3.35 16.69
CA HIS A 127 4.67 3.05 16.13
C HIS A 127 5.18 4.15 15.19
N ALA A 128 6.36 4.69 15.52
CA ALA A 128 6.90 5.89 14.88
C ALA A 128 7.36 5.68 13.42
N CYS A 129 7.61 4.44 12.99
CA CYS A 129 8.14 4.20 11.65
C CYS A 129 7.10 4.45 10.52
N VAL A 130 5.81 4.32 10.81
CA VAL A 130 4.71 4.58 9.86
C VAL A 130 3.66 5.49 10.50
N ASN A 131 3.60 6.74 10.05
CA ASN A 131 2.48 7.62 10.39
C ASN A 131 1.25 7.16 9.60
N SER A 132 0.27 6.60 10.31
CA SER A 132 -1.08 6.36 9.79
C SER A 132 -1.61 7.65 9.15
N GLY A 133 -1.85 7.66 7.83
CA GLY A 133 -2.49 8.78 7.13
C GLY A 133 -1.60 9.69 6.27
N ALA A 134 -0.33 9.34 6.06
CA ALA A 134 0.62 10.14 5.27
C ALA A 134 0.43 10.13 3.74
N TRP A 135 -0.79 9.96 3.20
CA TRP A 135 -1.02 10.00 1.74
C TRP A 135 -0.64 11.35 1.11
N LYS A 136 -0.55 12.42 1.92
CA LYS A 136 -0.07 13.74 1.50
C LYS A 136 1.46 13.85 1.41
N GLU A 137 2.21 12.91 2.00
CA GLU A 137 3.69 12.92 2.01
C GLU A 137 4.30 12.35 0.73
N PHE A 138 3.48 11.71 -0.14
CA PHE A 138 3.95 11.04 -1.35
C PHE A 138 3.48 11.76 -2.63
N PRO A 139 4.26 11.69 -3.73
CA PRO A 139 3.85 12.29 -4.99
C PRO A 139 2.62 11.58 -5.55
N THR A 140 1.72 12.35 -6.17
CA THR A 140 0.51 11.83 -6.82
C THR A 140 0.57 12.06 -8.32
N ALA A 141 -0.15 11.25 -9.10
CA ALA A 141 -0.23 11.45 -10.54
C ALA A 141 -1.27 12.54 -10.85
N ILE A 142 -0.81 13.73 -11.25
CA ILE A 142 -1.67 14.87 -11.62
C ILE A 142 -1.39 15.21 -13.08
N GLY A 143 -2.41 15.02 -13.94
CA GLY A 143 -2.29 15.28 -15.38
C GLY A 143 -1.21 14.45 -16.07
N GLY A 144 -0.94 13.23 -15.58
CA GLY A 144 0.10 12.33 -16.11
C GLY A 144 1.51 12.60 -15.59
N ALA A 145 1.72 13.62 -14.75
CA ALA A 145 3.01 13.92 -14.13
C ALA A 145 3.01 13.59 -12.63
N CYS A 146 4.14 13.08 -12.13
CA CYS A 146 4.37 12.89 -10.69
C CYS A 146 4.62 14.24 -10.02
N ARG A 147 3.71 14.67 -9.14
CA ARG A 147 3.83 15.93 -8.40
C ARG A 147 3.52 15.73 -6.93
N TYR A 148 4.28 16.39 -6.06
CA TYR A 148 3.90 16.53 -4.65
C TYR A 148 2.68 17.44 -4.52
N ARG A 149 1.76 17.07 -3.63
CA ARG A 149 0.58 17.90 -3.33
C ARG A 149 1.02 18.93 -2.29
N CYS A 150 1.42 20.12 -2.73
CA CYS A 150 1.77 21.21 -1.81
C CYS A 150 0.52 21.55 -0.98
N MET A 151 0.62 21.54 0.36
CA MET A 151 -0.46 21.98 1.24
C MET A 151 -0.67 23.48 1.02
N ASP A 152 -1.93 23.86 0.72
CA ASP A 152 -2.61 25.17 0.61
C ASP A 152 -1.91 26.50 0.97
N ASP A 153 -0.61 26.65 0.75
CA ASP A 153 0.08 27.93 0.70
C ASP A 153 0.99 27.91 -0.54
N MET A 154 0.63 28.77 -1.50
CA MET A 154 1.47 29.11 -2.65
C MET A 154 2.87 29.50 -2.16
N LEU A 155 3.86 28.65 -2.42
CA LEU A 155 5.16 28.96 -3.03
C LEU A 155 6.12 27.77 -2.82
N ASP A 156 6.66 27.29 -3.95
CA ASP A 156 7.83 26.42 -4.08
C ASP A 156 7.72 24.94 -3.62
N CYS A 157 7.12 24.11 -4.49
CA CYS A 157 7.52 22.71 -4.64
C CYS A 157 8.52 22.54 -5.81
N ASN A 158 9.52 23.42 -5.89
CA ASN A 158 10.70 23.18 -6.72
C ASN A 158 11.74 22.49 -5.83
N THR A 159 12.02 21.24 -6.14
CA THR A 159 13.22 20.54 -5.66
C THR A 159 14.46 21.29 -6.14
N GLU A 160 15.25 21.84 -5.22
CA GLU A 160 16.71 21.79 -5.32
C GLU A 160 17.20 20.42 -4.85
#